data_AF-I4DPT1-F1
#
_entry.id   AF-I4DPT1-F1
#
_cell.length_a   1.000
_cell.length_b   1.000
_cell.length_c   1.000
_cell.angle_alpha   90.00
_cell.angle_beta   90.00
_cell.angle_gamma   90.00
#
_symmetry.space_group_name_H-M   'P 1'
#
loop_
_entity.id
_entity.type
_entity.pdbx_description
1 polymer ?
#
loop_
_entity_poly.entity_id
_entity_poly.type
_entity_poly.pdbx_seq_one_letter_code
_entity_poly.pdbx_strand_id
1 'polypeptide(L)'
;MSIVLTKAALALKNADSNFKVVKFETHKPKKKQTSEHENKIDEHNQTHIKKDLDLKKIRHEVVKFGMSGFDGTKKEEAKIALAVSLGAKPPKQKYINYKELMQKRKQEKVEQNNEKQLMISKTILQTAGKKKKKGVNNDVGHFLDNYGKVQKKDLKNNKKAPVKKKKS
;
A
#
# COMPACT_ATOMS: atom_id res chain seq x y z
N MET A 1 -16.13 -50.96 -28.31
CA MET A 1 -15.06 -50.87 -27.30
C MET A 1 -15.00 -52.23 -26.60
N SER A 2 -13.89 -52.94 -26.71
CA SER A 2 -13.65 -54.13 -25.90
C SER A 2 -13.34 -53.69 -24.47
N ILE A 3 -14.07 -54.24 -23.49
CA ILE A 3 -13.85 -53.95 -22.08
C ILE A 3 -12.70 -54.83 -21.62
N VAL A 4 -11.60 -54.20 -21.18
CA VAL A 4 -10.47 -54.90 -20.57
C VAL A 4 -10.69 -54.90 -19.07
N LEU A 5 -11.05 -56.07 -18.52
CA LEU A 5 -11.26 -56.25 -17.08
C LEU A 5 -9.92 -56.16 -16.33
N THR A 6 -9.94 -55.54 -15.15
CA THR A 6 -8.76 -55.49 -14.29
C THR A 6 -8.59 -56.80 -13.53
N LYS A 7 -7.35 -57.14 -13.15
CA LYS A 7 -7.02 -58.37 -12.41
C LYS A 7 -7.80 -58.52 -11.09
N ALA A 8 -8.10 -57.40 -10.43
CA ALA A 8 -8.92 -57.38 -9.22
C ALA A 8 -10.42 -57.64 -9.51
N ALA A 9 -10.93 -57.16 -10.64
CA ALA A 9 -12.31 -57.43 -11.05
C ALA A 9 -12.50 -58.93 -11.34
N LEU A 10 -11.55 -59.59 -11.98
CA LEU A 10 -11.59 -61.05 -12.23
C LEU A 10 -11.65 -61.89 -10.94
N ALA A 11 -11.17 -61.37 -9.80
CA ALA A 11 -11.25 -62.07 -8.52
C ALA A 11 -12.66 -62.02 -7.89
N LEU A 12 -13.53 -61.11 -8.35
CA LEU A 12 -14.90 -60.98 -7.89
C LEU A 12 -15.82 -61.80 -8.81
N LYS A 13 -16.65 -62.67 -8.22
CA LYS A 13 -17.53 -63.59 -8.96
C LYS A 13 -18.61 -62.89 -9.82
N ASN A 14 -18.90 -61.62 -9.54
CA ASN A 14 -19.99 -60.83 -10.15
C ASN A 14 -19.47 -59.54 -10.81
N ALA A 15 -18.26 -59.58 -11.40
CA ALA A 15 -17.64 -58.39 -11.98
C ALA A 15 -18.42 -57.82 -13.18
N ASP A 16 -18.98 -58.71 -14.01
CA ASP A 16 -19.70 -58.32 -15.21
C ASP A 16 -21.05 -57.66 -14.89
N SER A 17 -21.74 -58.10 -13.82
CA SER A 17 -23.05 -57.55 -13.43
C SER A 17 -22.94 -56.18 -12.76
N ASN A 18 -21.82 -55.88 -12.10
CA ASN A 18 -21.61 -54.64 -11.33
C ASN A 18 -20.92 -53.54 -12.16
N PHE A 19 -20.58 -53.81 -13.41
CA PHE A 19 -19.91 -52.85 -14.26
C PHE A 19 -20.88 -51.79 -14.80
N LYS A 20 -20.61 -50.51 -14.50
CA LYS A 20 -21.43 -49.38 -14.99
C LYS A 20 -20.54 -48.35 -15.70
N VAL A 21 -20.79 -48.15 -16.99
CA VAL A 21 -20.13 -47.09 -17.77
C VAL A 21 -20.95 -45.81 -17.65
N VAL A 22 -20.42 -44.82 -16.93
CA VAL A 22 -20.99 -43.48 -16.91
C VAL A 22 -20.26 -42.63 -17.93
N LYS A 23 -20.95 -42.27 -19.02
CA LYS A 23 -20.45 -41.26 -19.97
C LYS A 23 -20.84 -39.88 -19.43
N PHE A 24 -19.87 -38.99 -19.28
CA PHE A 24 -20.13 -37.59 -18.95
C PHE A 24 -19.65 -36.72 -20.10
N GLU A 25 -20.50 -35.78 -20.52
CA GLU A 25 -20.13 -34.75 -21.49
C GLU A 25 -19.65 -33.53 -20.70
N THR A 26 -18.39 -33.13 -20.87
CA THR A 26 -17.87 -31.90 -20.25
C THR A 26 -18.04 -30.73 -21.19
N HIS A 27 -18.76 -29.70 -20.74
CA HIS A 27 -18.76 -28.42 -21.42
C HIS A 27 -17.49 -27.64 -21.03
N LYS A 28 -16.82 -27.05 -22.03
CA LYS A 28 -15.69 -26.15 -21.78
C LYS A 28 -16.16 -25.00 -20.90
N PRO A 29 -15.46 -24.69 -19.79
CA PRO A 29 -15.83 -23.57 -18.93
C PRO A 29 -15.78 -22.29 -19.76
N LYS A 30 -16.83 -21.47 -19.70
CA LYS A 30 -16.84 -20.15 -20.32
C LYS A 30 -15.67 -19.35 -19.73
N LYS A 31 -14.73 -18.92 -20.58
CA LYS A 31 -13.72 -17.93 -20.18
C LYS A 31 -14.49 -16.74 -19.63
N LYS A 32 -14.24 -16.35 -18.37
CA LYS A 32 -14.66 -15.04 -17.86
C LYS A 32 -14.04 -14.02 -18.80
N GLN A 33 -14.87 -13.38 -19.63
CA GLN A 33 -14.49 -12.13 -20.24
C GLN A 33 -14.24 -11.18 -19.07
N THR A 34 -13.01 -10.74 -18.89
CA THR A 34 -12.71 -9.57 -18.07
C THR A 34 -13.48 -8.43 -18.69
N SER A 35 -14.66 -8.13 -18.15
CA SER A 35 -15.36 -6.90 -18.45
C SER A 35 -14.46 -5.78 -17.94
N GLU A 36 -13.72 -5.16 -18.85
CA GLU A 36 -13.24 -3.81 -18.62
C GLU A 36 -14.50 -2.98 -18.39
N HIS A 37 -14.78 -2.69 -17.12
CA HIS A 37 -15.86 -1.79 -16.75
C HIS A 37 -15.50 -0.41 -17.30
N GLU A 38 -15.92 -0.15 -18.53
CA GLU A 38 -16.04 1.21 -19.04
C GLU A 38 -17.15 1.89 -18.25
N ASN A 39 -16.77 2.46 -17.12
CA ASN A 39 -17.59 3.42 -16.42
C ASN A 39 -17.85 4.56 -17.41
N LYS A 40 -19.12 4.82 -17.73
CA LYS A 40 -19.54 5.98 -18.50
C LYS A 40 -19.12 7.22 -17.72
N ILE A 41 -18.03 7.85 -18.15
CA ILE A 41 -17.51 9.09 -17.59
C ILE A 41 -17.76 10.19 -18.61
N ASP A 42 -18.28 11.31 -18.12
CA ASP A 42 -18.62 12.52 -18.87
C ASP A 42 -17.48 12.95 -19.81
N GLU A 43 -17.82 13.32 -21.05
CA GLU A 43 -16.89 13.54 -22.17
C GLU A 43 -15.75 14.55 -21.88
N HIS A 44 -15.97 15.49 -20.96
CA HIS A 44 -14.96 16.47 -20.56
C HIS A 44 -13.87 15.87 -19.62
N ASN A 45 -14.20 14.86 -18.82
CA ASN A 45 -13.23 14.16 -17.96
C ASN A 45 -12.52 13.01 -18.70
N GLN A 46 -13.05 12.57 -19.84
CA GLN A 46 -12.45 11.48 -20.61
C GLN A 46 -11.05 11.80 -21.14
N THR A 47 -10.76 13.05 -21.54
CA THR A 47 -9.44 13.39 -22.12
C THR A 47 -8.32 13.30 -21.08
N HIS A 48 -8.57 13.76 -19.85
CA HIS A 48 -7.62 13.65 -18.75
C HIS A 48 -7.45 12.20 -18.29
N ILE A 49 -8.55 11.45 -18.16
CA ILE A 49 -8.50 10.03 -17.78
C ILE A 49 -7.81 9.20 -18.86
N LYS A 50 -8.05 9.48 -20.15
CA LYS A 50 -7.36 8.81 -21.27
C LYS A 50 -5.85 9.09 -21.24
N LYS A 51 -5.43 10.33 -20.95
CA LYS A 51 -4.01 10.70 -20.78
C LYS A 51 -3.37 10.03 -19.56
N ASP A 52 -4.06 9.95 -18.43
CA ASP A 52 -3.54 9.28 -17.23
C ASP A 52 -3.44 7.75 -17.41
N LEU A 53 -4.41 7.15 -18.12
CA LEU A 53 -4.34 5.75 -18.53
C LEU A 53 -3.15 5.49 -19.46
N ASP A 54 -2.85 6.44 -20.35
CA ASP A 54 -1.69 6.36 -21.24
C ASP A 54 -0.37 6.47 -20.46
N LEU A 55 -0.24 7.42 -19.53
CA LEU A 55 0.93 7.55 -18.66
C LEU A 55 1.15 6.30 -17.79
N LYS A 56 0.09 5.70 -17.28
CA LYS A 56 0.18 4.46 -16.51
C LYS A 56 0.70 3.31 -17.37
N LYS A 57 0.20 3.17 -18.60
CA LYS A 57 0.69 2.18 -19.57
C LYS A 57 2.15 2.40 -19.92
N ILE A 58 2.53 3.64 -20.26
CA ILE A 58 3.92 4.02 -20.55
C ILE A 58 4.83 3.68 -19.37
N ARG A 59 4.43 3.98 -18.14
CA ARG A 59 5.22 3.63 -16.95
C ARG A 59 5.44 2.11 -16.84
N HIS A 60 4.41 1.30 -17.10
CA HIS A 60 4.53 -0.15 -17.10
C HIS A 60 5.45 -0.66 -18.22
N GLU A 61 5.38 -0.06 -19.40
CA GLU A 61 6.25 -0.40 -20.53
C GLU A 61 7.71 -0.06 -20.26
N VAL A 62 7.98 1.12 -19.69
CA VAL A 62 9.32 1.54 -19.27
C VAL A 62 9.89 0.56 -18.23
N VAL A 63 9.09 0.16 -17.24
CA VAL A 63 9.51 -0.84 -16.24
C VAL A 63 9.82 -2.19 -16.91
N LYS A 64 8.93 -2.67 -17.80
CA LYS A 64 9.12 -3.93 -18.54
C LYS A 64 10.37 -3.88 -19.42
N PHE A 65 10.62 -2.77 -20.09
CA PHE A 65 11.81 -2.54 -20.91
C PHE A 65 13.08 -2.57 -20.05
N GLY A 66 13.10 -1.85 -18.93
CA GLY A 66 14.23 -1.87 -18.00
C GLY A 66 14.54 -3.27 -17.45
N MET A 67 13.50 -4.06 -17.17
CA MET A 67 13.65 -5.46 -16.73
C MET A 67 14.21 -6.39 -17.81
N SER A 68 14.06 -6.05 -19.09
CA SER A 68 14.56 -6.87 -20.19
C SER A 68 16.09 -6.96 -20.21
N GLY A 69 16.77 -5.93 -19.71
CA GLY A 69 18.23 -5.86 -19.64
C GLY A 69 18.85 -6.52 -18.41
N PHE A 70 18.06 -7.15 -17.53
CA PHE A 70 18.59 -7.83 -16.35
C PHE A 70 18.94 -9.30 -16.64
N ASP A 71 20.04 -9.76 -16.05
CA ASP A 71 20.47 -11.15 -16.06
C ASP A 71 19.67 -12.02 -15.08
N GLY A 72 19.65 -13.34 -15.34
CA GLY A 72 18.84 -14.39 -14.68
C GLY A 72 18.21 -14.04 -13.32
N THR A 73 19.01 -14.03 -12.25
CA THR A 73 18.51 -13.83 -10.87
C THR A 73 17.89 -12.45 -10.66
N LYS A 74 18.54 -11.39 -11.14
CA LYS A 74 18.02 -10.01 -11.07
C LYS A 74 16.72 -9.85 -11.87
N LYS A 75 16.61 -10.55 -13.00
CA LYS A 75 15.39 -10.58 -13.82
C LYS A 75 14.24 -11.24 -13.07
N GLU A 76 14.50 -12.31 -12.35
CA GLU A 76 13.48 -12.97 -11.51
C GLU A 76 13.04 -12.08 -10.34
N GLU A 77 13.98 -11.47 -9.62
CA GLU A 77 13.68 -10.53 -8.53
C GLU A 77 12.83 -9.35 -9.02
N ALA A 78 13.18 -8.76 -10.17
CA ALA A 78 12.41 -7.67 -10.75
C ALA A 78 11.01 -8.10 -11.21
N LYS A 79 10.86 -9.33 -11.73
CA LYS A 79 9.53 -9.89 -12.08
C LYS A 79 8.67 -10.09 -10.84
N ILE A 80 9.24 -10.61 -9.75
CA ILE A 80 8.54 -10.77 -8.48
C ILE A 80 8.12 -9.40 -7.95
N ALA A 81 9.01 -8.41 -7.95
CA ALA A 81 8.70 -7.05 -7.53
C ALA A 81 7.56 -6.43 -8.36
N LEU A 82 7.60 -6.59 -9.69
CA LEU A 82 6.53 -6.14 -10.58
C LEU A 82 5.20 -6.83 -10.24
N ALA A 83 5.20 -8.16 -10.09
CA ALA A 83 4.01 -8.91 -9.74
C ALA A 83 3.42 -8.43 -8.40
N VAL A 84 4.25 -8.20 -7.38
CA VAL A 84 3.81 -7.67 -6.08
C VAL A 84 3.22 -6.27 -6.22
N SER A 85 3.83 -5.40 -7.03
CA SER A 85 3.29 -4.05 -7.31
C SER A 85 1.91 -4.09 -8.01
N LEU A 86 1.64 -5.13 -8.80
CA LEU A 86 0.34 -5.39 -9.42
C LEU A 86 -0.66 -6.06 -8.46
N GLY A 87 -0.28 -6.30 -7.21
CA GLY A 87 -1.15 -6.87 -6.17
C GLY A 87 -0.98 -8.37 -5.95
N ALA A 88 0.02 -9.02 -6.57
CA ALA A 88 0.33 -10.41 -6.25
C ALA A 88 0.84 -10.54 -4.80
N LYS A 89 0.54 -11.66 -4.16
CA LYS A 89 1.07 -11.97 -2.83
C LYS A 89 2.59 -12.16 -2.90
N PRO A 90 3.39 -11.50 -2.04
CA PRO A 90 4.84 -11.66 -2.03
C PRO A 90 5.25 -13.09 -1.67
N PRO A 91 6.43 -13.55 -2.14
CA PRO A 91 6.94 -14.88 -1.83
C PRO A 91 7.20 -15.03 -0.32
N LYS A 92 7.12 -16.27 0.17
CA LYS A 92 7.33 -16.59 1.57
C LYS A 92 8.79 -16.32 1.96
N GLN A 93 9.00 -15.59 3.06
CA GLN A 93 10.33 -15.35 3.60
C GLN A 93 10.95 -16.63 4.19
N LYS A 94 12.28 -16.68 4.19
CA LYS A 94 13.04 -17.76 4.86
C LYS A 94 12.78 -17.73 6.36
N TYR A 95 12.81 -18.89 7.00
CA TYR A 95 12.74 -18.97 8.46
C TYR A 95 14.04 -18.43 9.07
N ILE A 96 13.91 -17.53 10.04
CA ILE A 96 15.03 -16.86 10.72
C ILE A 96 14.71 -16.85 12.22
N ASN A 97 15.72 -17.01 13.08
CA ASN A 97 15.54 -16.89 14.52
C ASN A 97 15.08 -15.47 14.90
N TYR A 98 14.16 -15.35 15.86
CA TYR A 98 13.62 -14.07 16.29
C TYR A 98 14.70 -13.07 16.77
N LYS A 99 15.72 -13.53 17.51
CA LYS A 99 16.78 -12.66 18.02
C LYS A 99 17.60 -12.06 16.87
N GLU A 100 17.92 -12.85 15.86
CA GLU A 100 18.63 -12.40 14.65
C GLU A 100 17.77 -11.44 13.82
N LEU A 101 16.47 -11.73 13.69
CA LEU A 101 15.54 -10.85 12.98
C LEU A 101 15.47 -9.46 13.66
N MET A 102 15.44 -9.40 14.98
CA MET A 102 15.43 -8.15 15.73
C MET A 102 16.73 -7.36 15.55
N GLN A 103 17.88 -8.04 15.54
CA GLN A 103 19.17 -7.41 15.28
C GLN A 103 19.23 -6.81 13.87
N LYS A 104 18.82 -7.56 12.84
CA LYS A 104 18.76 -7.08 11.45
C LYS A 104 17.87 -5.84 11.31
N ARG A 105 16.66 -5.87 11.87
CA ARG A 105 15.75 -4.71 11.85
C ARG A 105 16.34 -3.48 12.54
N LYS A 106 17.10 -3.67 13.62
CA LYS A 106 17.77 -2.56 14.31
C LYS A 106 18.86 -1.96 13.42
N GLN A 107 19.66 -2.79 12.75
CA GLN A 107 20.70 -2.35 11.81
C GLN A 107 20.10 -1.61 10.61
N GLU A 108 19.10 -2.20 9.94
CA GLU A 108 18.39 -1.58 8.82
C GLU A 108 17.81 -0.20 9.18
N LYS A 109 17.25 -0.04 10.39
CA LYS A 109 16.72 1.25 10.85
C LYS A 109 17.82 2.30 11.03
N VAL A 110 18.99 1.89 11.50
CA VAL A 110 20.15 2.78 11.66
C VAL A 110 20.68 3.19 10.28
N GLU A 111 20.85 2.24 9.37
CA GLU A 111 21.29 2.48 7.99
C GLU A 111 20.33 3.40 7.24
N GLN A 112 19.01 3.15 7.32
CA GLN A 112 18.00 4.02 6.71
C GLN A 112 18.04 5.45 7.27
N ASN A 113 18.29 5.61 8.57
CA ASN A 113 18.40 6.95 9.16
C ASN A 113 19.68 7.65 8.69
N ASN A 114 20.79 6.93 8.58
CA ASN A 114 22.05 7.46 8.08
C ASN A 114 21.92 7.84 6.60
N GLU A 115 21.34 7.00 5.76
CA GLU A 115 21.10 7.27 4.35
C GLU A 115 20.20 8.50 4.17
N LYS A 116 19.11 8.61 4.95
CA LYS A 116 18.26 9.81 4.95
C LYS A 116 19.03 11.06 5.32
N GLN A 117 19.89 11.01 6.34
CA GLN A 117 20.73 12.15 6.73
C GLN A 117 21.72 12.54 5.62
N LEU A 118 22.32 11.55 4.93
CA LEU A 118 23.23 11.79 3.80
C LEU A 118 22.50 12.36 2.58
N MET A 119 21.28 11.90 2.29
CA MET A 119 20.45 12.48 1.22
C MET A 119 20.06 13.92 1.56
N ILE A 120 19.67 14.17 2.81
CA ILE A 120 19.36 15.50 3.34
C ILE A 120 20.57 16.43 3.18
N SER A 121 21.78 16.00 3.54
CA SER A 121 22.99 16.81 3.41
C SER A 121 23.41 17.05 1.96
N LYS A 122 23.08 16.14 1.03
CA LYS A 122 23.36 16.29 -0.41
C LYS A 122 22.37 17.22 -1.11
N THR A 123 21.15 17.38 -0.59
CA THR A 123 20.20 18.38 -1.10
C THR A 123 20.56 19.78 -0.60
N ILE A 124 21.05 20.64 -1.50
CA ILE A 124 21.49 22.03 -1.24
C ILE A 124 20.36 22.95 -0.70
N LEU A 125 19.10 22.49 -0.68
CA LEU A 125 17.92 23.31 -0.34
C LEU A 125 17.51 23.32 1.14
N GLN A 126 18.35 22.87 2.08
CA GLN A 126 17.94 22.69 3.49
C GLN A 126 18.35 23.80 4.49
N THR A 127 18.69 25.00 4.02
CA THR A 127 18.97 26.15 4.91
C THR A 127 17.84 27.19 4.96
N ALA A 128 16.62 26.88 4.50
CA ALA A 128 15.46 27.75 4.68
C ALA A 128 14.32 27.04 5.42
N GLY A 129 14.32 27.18 6.75
CA GLY A 129 13.16 26.85 7.57
C GLY A 129 13.20 25.49 8.25
N LYS A 130 13.90 25.42 9.39
CA LYS A 130 13.55 24.43 10.43
C LYS A 130 12.07 24.63 10.76
N LYS A 131 11.17 23.77 10.24
CA LYS A 131 9.80 23.71 10.72
C LYS A 131 9.89 23.42 12.21
N LYS A 132 9.60 24.42 13.05
CA LYS A 132 9.47 24.22 14.50
C LYS A 132 8.50 23.07 14.69
N LYS A 133 8.95 22.00 15.35
CA LYS A 133 8.06 20.91 15.77
C LYS A 133 6.94 21.58 16.57
N LYS A 134 5.72 21.59 16.03
CA LYS A 134 4.53 21.99 16.78
C LYS A 134 4.42 20.93 17.87
N GLY A 135 4.84 21.29 19.08
CA GLY A 135 4.77 20.40 20.22
C GLY A 135 3.35 19.89 20.35
N VAL A 136 3.19 18.58 20.49
CA VAL A 136 1.91 17.99 20.88
C VAL A 136 1.74 18.33 22.36
N ASN A 137 1.42 19.58 22.63
CA ASN A 137 0.91 19.99 23.92
C ASN A 137 -0.60 19.85 23.80
N ASN A 138 -1.16 18.90 24.54
CA ASN A 138 -2.59 18.79 24.77
C ASN A 138 -3.06 19.96 25.65
N ASP A 139 -2.81 21.18 25.20
CA ASP A 139 -3.21 22.39 25.88
C ASP A 139 -4.47 22.89 25.21
N VAL A 140 -5.46 23.23 26.03
CA VAL A 140 -6.65 24.06 25.73
C VAL A 140 -6.33 25.42 25.07
N GLY A 141 -5.08 25.64 24.62
CA GLY A 141 -4.57 26.84 24.00
C GLY A 141 -5.25 27.21 22.68
N HIS A 142 -5.77 26.25 21.91
CA HIS A 142 -6.46 26.59 20.65
C HIS A 142 -7.78 27.36 20.86
N PHE A 143 -8.41 27.23 22.03
CA PHE A 143 -9.60 28.03 22.39
C PHE A 143 -9.23 29.44 22.87
N LEU A 144 -8.06 29.59 23.49
CA LEU A 144 -7.55 30.87 24.01
C LEU A 144 -6.84 31.74 22.96
N ASP A 145 -6.53 31.20 21.78
CA ASP A 145 -5.93 31.96 20.67
C ASP A 145 -6.81 33.15 20.23
N ASN A 146 -8.14 33.01 20.31
CA ASN A 146 -9.09 34.08 20.00
C ASN A 146 -9.28 35.11 21.12
N TYR A 147 -8.98 34.73 22.37
CA TYR A 147 -9.28 35.56 23.55
C TYR A 147 -8.03 36.13 24.23
N GLY A 148 -6.83 35.79 23.74
CA GLY A 148 -5.57 36.26 24.28
C GLY A 148 -5.26 35.66 25.66
N LYS A 149 -3.97 35.51 25.96
CA LYS A 149 -3.53 35.00 27.26
C LYS A 149 -3.42 36.15 28.27
N VAL A 150 -4.36 36.24 29.20
CA VAL A 150 -4.29 37.21 30.31
C VAL A 150 -3.10 36.86 31.20
N GLN A 151 -2.16 37.79 31.36
CA GLN A 151 -0.99 37.60 32.22
C GLN A 151 -1.34 38.04 33.65
N LYS A 152 -0.69 37.46 34.67
CA LYS A 152 -0.93 37.80 36.09
C LYS A 152 -0.70 39.28 36.42
N LYS A 153 0.03 40.01 35.58
CA LYS A 153 0.25 41.45 35.68
C LYS A 153 -1.00 42.27 35.33
N ASP A 154 -1.86 41.76 34.44
CA ASP A 154 -3.07 42.44 33.97
C ASP A 154 -4.18 42.38 35.03
N LEU A 155 -4.16 41.36 35.88
CA LEU A 155 -5.09 41.18 37.00
C LEU A 155 -4.84 42.14 38.18
N LYS A 156 -3.68 42.80 38.24
CA LYS A 156 -3.28 43.62 39.40
C LYS A 156 -3.83 45.05 39.38
N ASN A 157 -4.33 45.54 38.25
CA ASN A 157 -4.68 46.95 38.09
C ASN A 157 -6.17 47.30 38.31
N ASN A 158 -7.03 46.34 38.66
CA ASN A 158 -8.47 46.60 38.87
C ASN A 158 -8.86 46.92 40.32
N LYS A 159 -7.95 47.50 41.12
CA LYS A 159 -8.32 48.09 42.42
C LYS A 159 -8.39 49.62 42.29
N LYS A 160 -9.63 50.08 42.06
CA LYS A 160 -10.17 51.44 42.29
C LYS A 160 -9.73 52.56 41.33
N ALA A 161 -10.59 52.91 40.39
CA ALA A 161 -10.77 54.29 39.96
C ALA A 161 -12.19 54.76 40.36
N PRO A 162 -12.37 55.92 41.00
CA PRO A 162 -13.68 56.38 41.45
C PRO A 162 -14.54 56.84 40.26
N VAL A 163 -15.74 56.29 40.16
CA VAL A 163 -16.79 56.75 39.23
C VAL A 163 -17.19 58.18 39.62
N LYS A 164 -16.83 59.17 38.80
CA LYS A 164 -17.33 60.54 38.96
C LYS A 164 -18.81 60.58 38.57
N LYS A 165 -19.70 60.75 39.57
CA LYS A 165 -21.12 61.05 39.34
C LYS A 165 -21.23 62.44 38.71
N LYS A 166 -21.87 62.55 37.53
CA LYS A 166 -22.32 63.83 36.97
C LYS A 166 -23.41 64.40 37.88
N LYS A 167 -23.25 65.64 38.34
CA LYS A 167 -24.34 66.43 38.94
C LYS A 167 -25.23 66.96 37.80
N SER A 168 -26.54 66.98 38.06
CA SER A 168 -27.56 67.63 37.24
C SER A 168 -27.36 69.14 37.21
#